data_AF-A0A382YRN5-F1
#
_entry.id   AF-A0A382YRN5-F1
#
_cell.length_a   1.000
_cell.length_b   1.000
_cell.length_c   1.000
_cell.angle_alpha   90.00
_cell.angle_beta   90.00
_cell.angle_gamma   90.00
#
_symmetry.space_group_name_H-M   'P 1'
#
loop_
_entity.id
_entity.type
_entity.pdbx_description
1 polymer ?
#
loop_
_entity_poly.entity_id
_entity_poly.type
_entity_poly.pdbx_seq_one_letter_code
_entity_poly.pdbx_strand_id
1 'polypeptide(L)'
;TLQRSVRTPRHLMVRTYDDYGYTFDPVELYDMEKDPYETNNLRDEAPQVARQLDHYLAEWLHEQSVKPYAIPDPLQVEWQERQKGN
;
A
#
# COMPACT_ATOMS: atom_id res chain seq x y z
N THR A 1 9.95 -7.66 -0.46
CA THR A 1 9.39 -6.29 -0.52
C THR A 1 8.65 -5.99 0.76
N LEU A 2 8.42 -4.72 1.07
CA LEU A 2 7.50 -4.27 2.12
C LEU A 2 6.38 -3.48 1.45
N GLN A 3 5.17 -4.04 1.46
CA GLN A 3 4.03 -3.50 0.74
C GLN A 3 2.76 -3.55 1.59
N ARG A 4 1.86 -2.61 1.32
CA ARG A 4 0.49 -2.62 1.84
C ARG A 4 -0.48 -2.40 0.71
N SER A 5 -1.69 -2.92 0.86
CA SER A 5 -2.72 -2.72 -0.15
C SER A 5 -4.09 -2.48 0.44
N VAL A 6 -4.91 -1.76 -0.32
CA VAL A 6 -6.33 -1.59 -0.07
C VAL A 6 -7.07 -2.11 -1.28
N ARG A 7 -8.03 -3.01 -1.04
CA ARG A 7 -8.88 -3.57 -2.08
C ARG A 7 -10.34 -3.18 -1.84
N THR A 8 -10.95 -2.67 -2.89
CA THR A 8 -12.40 -2.52 -3.04
C THR A 8 -12.89 -3.55 -4.07
N PRO A 9 -14.21 -3.70 -4.30
CA PRO A 9 -14.70 -4.59 -5.35
C PRO A 9 -14.08 -4.30 -6.73
N ARG A 10 -13.87 -3.01 -7.04
CA ARG A 10 -13.38 -2.57 -8.34
C ARG A 10 -11.90 -2.25 -8.42
N HIS A 11 -11.29 -1.76 -7.35
CA HIS A 11 -9.90 -1.30 -7.40
C HIS A 11 -9.02 -1.97 -6.34
N LEU A 12 -7.78 -2.26 -6.73
CA LEU A 12 -6.69 -2.61 -5.82
C LEU A 12 -5.64 -1.51 -5.90
N MET A 13 -5.30 -0.91 -4.77
CA MET A 13 -4.11 -0.06 -4.66
C MET A 13 -3.06 -0.75 -3.83
N VAL A 14 -1.82 -0.73 -4.30
CA VAL A 14 -0.63 -1.24 -3.62
C VAL A 14 0.33 -0.08 -3.38
N ARG A 15 0.83 0.02 -2.16
CA ARG A 15 1.86 0.98 -1.73
C ARG A 15 3.12 0.21 -1.36
N THR A 16 4.22 0.57 -1.99
CA THR A 16 5.54 -0.05 -1.79
C THR A 16 6.42 0.86 -0.94
N TYR A 17 6.89 0.33 0.20
CA TYR A 17 7.80 1.01 1.13
C TYR A 17 9.26 0.61 0.90
N ASP A 18 9.45 -0.63 0.44
CA ASP A 18 10.74 -1.21 0.07
C ASP A 18 10.50 -2.24 -1.05
N ASP A 19 11.04 -1.95 -2.22
CA ASP A 19 10.90 -2.80 -3.41
C ASP A 19 11.87 -3.99 -3.40
N TYR A 20 12.80 -4.08 -2.45
CA TYR A 20 13.83 -5.10 -2.35
C TYR A 20 14.57 -5.38 -3.68
N GLY A 21 14.76 -4.35 -4.51
CA GLY A 21 15.43 -4.43 -5.81
C GLY A 21 14.53 -4.87 -6.98
N TYR A 22 13.22 -5.02 -6.76
CA TYR A 22 12.24 -5.16 -7.84
C TYR A 22 11.85 -3.78 -8.41
N THR A 23 11.25 -3.74 -9.59
CA THR A 23 10.85 -2.49 -10.27
C THR A 23 9.40 -2.12 -9.98
N PHE A 24 9.01 -2.09 -8.69
CA PHE A 24 7.67 -1.67 -8.30
C PHE A 24 7.60 -0.14 -8.20
N ASP A 25 6.50 0.44 -8.68
CA ASP A 25 6.23 1.84 -8.41
C ASP A 25 5.93 2.06 -6.91
N PRO A 26 6.20 3.26 -6.37
CA PRO A 26 5.86 3.56 -4.97
C PRO A 26 4.36 3.41 -4.65
N VAL A 27 3.53 3.64 -5.65
CA VAL A 27 2.08 3.43 -5.62
C VAL A 27 1.65 2.86 -6.97
N GLU A 28 0.85 1.81 -6.93
CA GLU A 28 0.25 1.15 -8.08
C GLU A 28 -1.27 1.05 -7.87
N LEU A 29 -2.05 1.23 -8.94
CA LEU A 29 -3.51 1.16 -8.90
C LEU A 29 -4.02 0.30 -10.06
N TYR A 30 -4.85 -0.70 -9.76
CA TYR A 30 -5.38 -1.64 -10.74
C TYR A 30 -6.92 -1.69 -10.68
N ASP A 31 -7.58 -1.86 -11.84
CA ASP A 31 -9.02 -2.11 -11.94
C ASP A 31 -9.25 -3.62 -11.93
N MET A 32 -9.72 -4.17 -10.81
CA MET A 32 -9.91 -5.61 -10.60
C MET A 32 -11.07 -6.20 -11.40
N GLU A 33 -11.97 -5.38 -11.97
CA GLU A 33 -13.05 -5.86 -12.83
C GLU A 33 -12.57 -6.03 -14.27
N LYS A 34 -11.69 -5.14 -14.75
CA LYS A 34 -11.22 -5.12 -16.15
C LYS A 34 -9.82 -5.68 -16.35
N ASP A 35 -8.98 -5.60 -15.32
CA ASP A 35 -7.58 -6.01 -15.30
C ASP A 35 -7.27 -6.84 -14.04
N PRO A 36 -7.84 -8.06 -13.92
CA PRO A 36 -7.62 -8.93 -12.76
C PRO A 36 -6.19 -9.48 -12.65
N TYR A 37 -5.36 -9.27 -13.68
CA TYR A 37 -3.95 -9.69 -13.72
C TYR A 37 -2.99 -8.54 -13.49
N GLU A 38 -3.49 -7.35 -13.10
CA GLU A 38 -2.67 -6.22 -12.63
C GLU A 38 -1.60 -5.80 -13.66
N THR A 39 -2.01 -5.74 -14.93
CA THR A 39 -1.10 -5.48 -16.06
C THR A 39 -0.97 -4.00 -16.41
N ASN A 40 -1.93 -3.16 -15.98
CA ASN A 40 -1.96 -1.73 -16.28
C ASN A 40 -2.09 -0.87 -15.02
N ASN A 41 -1.02 -0.17 -14.65
CA ASN A 41 -1.03 0.76 -13.52
C ASN A 41 -1.80 2.05 -13.86
N LEU A 42 -3.01 2.19 -13.31
CA LEU A 42 -3.92 3.31 -13.49
C LEU A 42 -3.65 4.51 -12.57
N ARG A 43 -2.56 4.50 -11.79
CA ARG A 43 -2.28 5.55 -10.79
C ARG A 43 -2.37 6.97 -11.38
N ASP A 44 -1.74 7.18 -12.52
CA ASP A 44 -1.65 8.51 -13.14
C ASP A 44 -2.91 8.86 -13.95
N GLU A 45 -3.65 7.84 -14.39
CA GLU A 45 -4.93 7.99 -15.09
C GLU A 45 -6.09 8.29 -14.13
N ALA A 46 -6.04 7.76 -12.91
CA ALA A 46 -7.08 7.89 -11.88
C ALA A 46 -6.52 8.30 -10.50
N PRO A 47 -5.78 9.43 -10.38
CA PRO A 47 -5.08 9.81 -9.17
C PRO A 47 -6.02 10.11 -7.98
N GLN A 48 -7.27 10.48 -8.25
CA GLN A 48 -8.31 10.65 -7.23
C GLN A 48 -8.68 9.33 -6.54
N VAL A 49 -8.71 8.22 -7.30
CA VAL A 49 -9.01 6.88 -6.74
C VAL A 49 -7.83 6.41 -5.90
N ALA A 50 -6.61 6.60 -6.39
CA ALA A 50 -5.41 6.29 -5.61
C ALA A 50 -5.39 7.06 -4.27
N ARG A 51 -5.68 8.37 -4.28
CA ARG A 51 -5.77 9.18 -3.04
C ARG A 51 -6.86 8.70 -2.09
N GLN A 52 -8.03 8.31 -2.61
CA GLN A 52 -9.12 7.81 -1.80
C GLN A 52 -8.74 6.49 -1.10
N LEU A 53 -8.14 5.56 -1.84
CA LEU A 53 -7.68 4.29 -1.26
C LEU A 53 -6.53 4.50 -0.28
N ASP A 54 -5.66 5.48 -0.52
CA ASP A 54 -4.57 5.84 0.40
C ASP A 54 -5.11 6.39 1.71
N HIS A 55 -6.16 7.20 1.63
CA HIS A 55 -6.87 7.68 2.80
C HIS A 55 -7.47 6.53 3.61
N TYR A 56 -8.13 5.55 2.96
CA TYR A 56 -8.63 4.35 3.66
C TYR A 56 -7.52 3.56 4.34
N LEU A 57 -6.35 3.43 3.70
CA LEU A 57 -5.20 2.77 4.32
C LEU A 57 -4.75 3.53 5.57
N ALA A 58 -4.62 4.85 5.48
CA ALA A 58 -4.17 5.70 6.58
C ALA A 58 -5.15 5.68 7.76
N GLU A 59 -6.45 5.75 7.50
CA GLU A 59 -7.50 5.63 8.53
C GLU A 59 -7.43 4.27 9.22
N TRP A 60 -7.37 3.18 8.46
CA TRP A 60 -7.28 1.84 9.03
C TRP A 60 -6.04 1.66 9.90
N LEU A 61 -4.88 2.18 9.46
CA LEU A 61 -3.64 2.14 10.23
C LEU A 61 -3.74 2.94 11.53
N HIS A 62 -4.33 4.13 11.46
CA HIS A 62 -4.58 4.94 12.64
C HIS A 62 -5.46 4.17 13.63
N GLU A 63 -6.58 3.62 13.18
CA GLU A 63 -7.49 2.81 14.01
C GLU A 63 -6.81 1.60 14.64
N GLN A 64 -5.93 0.90 13.91
CA GLN A 64 -5.20 -0.24 14.48
C GLN A 64 -4.18 0.22 15.54
N SER A 65 -3.51 1.34 15.31
CA SER A 65 -2.45 1.85 16.19
C SER A 65 -2.96 2.32 17.57
N VAL A 66 -4.22 2.74 17.66
CA VAL A 66 -4.81 3.29 18.90
C VAL A 66 -5.52 2.23 19.76
N LYS A 67 -5.53 0.95 19.34
CA LYS A 67 -6.17 -0.11 20.11
C LYS A 67 -5.41 -0.39 21.42
N PRO A 68 -6.10 -0.74 22.52
CA PRO A 68 -5.45 -0.99 23.82
C PRO A 68 -4.38 -2.10 23.82
N TYR A 69 -4.48 -3.03 22.87
CA TYR A 69 -3.57 -4.16 22.68
C TYR A 69 -2.71 -4.02 21.42
N ALA A 70 -2.62 -2.81 20.86
CA ALA A 70 -1.79 -2.55 19.70
C ALA A 70 -0.32 -2.85 20.05
N ILE A 71 0.30 -3.72 19.25
CA ILE A 71 1.75 -3.91 19.25
C ILE A 71 2.37 -3.00 18.18
N PRO A 72 3.68 -2.70 18.27
CA PRO A 72 4.39 -2.04 17.19
C PRO A 72 4.13 -2.75 15.86
N ASP A 73 3.82 -1.97 14.84
CA ASP A 73 3.52 -2.46 13.51
C ASP A 73 4.73 -3.22 12.92
N PRO A 74 4.63 -4.55 12.69
CA PRO A 74 5.78 -5.34 12.24
C PRO A 74 6.37 -4.85 10.92
N LEU A 75 5.54 -4.34 10.00
CA LEU A 75 6.02 -3.81 8.72
C LEU A 75 6.81 -2.53 8.96
N GLN A 76 6.34 -1.65 9.84
CA GLN A 76 7.03 -0.41 10.17
C GLN A 76 8.35 -0.66 10.89
N VAL A 77 8.40 -1.64 11.81
CA VAL A 77 9.62 -2.04 12.51
C VAL A 77 10.66 -2.53 11.50
N GLU A 78 10.29 -3.47 10.63
CA GLU A 78 11.20 -3.99 9.60
C GLU A 78 11.67 -2.89 8.64
N TRP A 79 10.75 -2.01 8.21
CA TRP A 79 11.11 -0.88 7.35
C TRP A 79 12.14 0.03 8.01
N GLN A 80 11.96 0.37 9.30
CA GLN A 80 12.91 1.19 10.05
C GLN A 80 14.27 0.52 10.20
N GLU A 81 14.33 -0.79 10.46
CA GLU A 81 15.61 -1.51 10.58
C GLU A 81 16.38 -1.51 9.26
N ARG A 82 15.70 -1.66 8.11
CA ARG A 82 16.34 -1.57 6.79
C ARG A 82 16.89 -0.19 6.47
N GLN A 83 16.22 0.88 6.90
CA GLN A 83 16.72 2.24 6.73
C GLN A 83 17.98 2.54 7.57
N LYS A 84 18.23 1.78 8.66
CA LYS A 84 19.44 1.93 9.49
C LYS A 84 20.64 1.13 8.96
N GLY A 85 20.37 0.04 8.23
CA GLY A 85 21.41 -0.85 7.67
C GLY A 85 21.99 -0.39 6.33
N ASN A 86 21.45 0.70 5.76
CA ASN A 86 21.86 1.33 4.51
C ASN A 86 22.53 2.67 4.78
#